data_AF-A0A1F6GWU1-F1
#
_entry.id   AF-A0A1F6GWU1-F1
#
_cell.length_a   1.000
_cell.length_b   1.000
_cell.length_c   1.000
_cell.angle_alpha   90.00
_cell.angle_beta   90.00
_cell.angle_gamma   90.00
#
_symmetry.space_group_name_H-M   'P 1'
#
loop_
_entity.id
_entity.type
_entity.pdbx_description
1 polymer ?
#
loop_
_entity_poly.entity_id
_entity_poly.type
_entity_poly.pdbx_seq_one_letter_code
_entity_poly.pdbx_strand_id
1 'polypeptide(L)' 'MVVVKKMPGDSDEALIRKFSRKVINEGILQEAKRREFYLKPSLARKQKQEEQRRAKRTPSV' A
#
# COMPACT_ATOMS: atom_id res chain seq x y z
N MET A 1 -8.11 6.68 3.39
CA MET A 1 -7.71 8.12 3.43
C MET A 1 -6.68 8.28 4.52
N VAL A 2 -5.51 8.86 4.24
CA VAL A 2 -4.41 9.02 5.21
C VAL A 2 -4.27 10.46 5.62
N VAL A 3 -4.24 10.70 6.94
CA VAL A 3 -3.95 12.02 7.52
C VAL A 3 -2.72 11.90 8.42
N VAL A 4 -1.77 12.82 8.25
CA VAL A 4 -0.60 12.99 9.10
C VAL A 4 -0.54 14.45 9.52
N LYS A 5 -0.50 14.69 10.84
CA LYS A 5 -0.37 16.03 11.43
C LYS A 5 1.07 16.23 11.87
N LYS A 6 1.62 17.43 11.61
CA LYS A 6 2.95 17.83 12.07
C LYS A 6 2.92 18.05 13.58
N MET A 7 3.88 17.48 14.29
CA MET A 7 4.08 17.74 15.72
C MET A 7 5.10 18.87 15.92
N PRO A 8 5.03 19.61 17.04
CA PRO A 8 6.07 20.58 17.40
C PRO A 8 7.43 19.87 17.50
N GLY A 9 8.41 20.32 16.71
CA GLY A 9 9.75 19.72 16.65
C GLY A 9 9.98 18.69 15.54
N ASP A 10 8.95 18.28 14.77
CA ASP A 10 9.16 17.46 13.57
C ASP A 10 9.73 18.31 12.42
N SER A 11 10.75 17.79 11.73
CA SER A 11 11.19 18.32 10.45
C SER A 11 10.21 17.96 9.32
N ASP A 12 10.20 18.75 8.25
CA ASP A 12 9.31 18.51 7.11
C ASP A 12 9.59 17.17 6.42
N GLU A 13 10.86 16.76 6.35
CA GLU A 13 11.25 15.45 5.85
C GLU A 13 10.70 14.30 6.70
N ALA A 14 10.70 14.45 8.03
CA ALA A 14 10.14 13.44 8.93
C ALA A 14 8.64 13.29 8.70
N LEU A 15 7.93 14.39 8.44
CA LEU A 15 6.52 14.38 8.09
C LEU A 15 6.24 13.64 6.78
N ILE A 16 7.01 13.93 5.73
CA ILE A 16 6.90 13.24 4.42
C ILE A 16 7.16 11.74 4.59
N ARG A 17 8.22 11.35 5.33
CA ARG A 17 8.51 9.93 5.60
C ARG A 17 7.38 9.23 6.37
N LYS A 18 6.77 9.90 7.36
CA LYS A 18 5.61 9.37 8.10
C LYS A 18 4.41 9.19 7.15
N PHE A 19 4.15 10.16 6.27
CA PHE A 19 3.10 10.06 5.27
C PHE A 19 3.32 8.90 4.29
N SER A 20 4.49 8.82 3.66
CA SER A 20 4.81 7.74 2.71
C SER A 20 4.65 6.36 3.34
N ARG A 21 5.12 6.17 4.59
CA ARG A 21 4.92 4.91 5.33
C ARG A 21 3.45 4.61 5.57
N LYS A 22 2.65 5.58 6.00
CA LYS A 22 1.20 5.37 6.18
C LYS A 22 0.51 5.01 4.86
N VAL A 23 0.85 5.68 3.75
CA VAL A 23 0.28 5.39 2.42
C VAL A 23 0.60 3.97 1.95
N ILE A 24 1.84 3.52 2.18
CA ILE A 24 2.26 2.15 1.84
C ILE A 24 1.54 1.13 2.73
N ASN A 25 1.50 1.35 4.05
CA ASN A 25 0.89 0.41 4.99
C ASN A 25 -0.62 0.27 4.78
N GLU A 26 -1.31 1.36 4.42
CA GLU A 26 -2.73 1.35 4.08
C GLU A 26 -3.01 0.75 2.69
N GLY A 27 -1.97 0.42 1.91
CA GLY A 27 -2.14 -0.22 0.60
C GLY A 27 -2.81 0.65 -0.46
N ILE A 28 -2.89 1.97 -0.25
CA ILE A 28 -3.63 2.90 -1.12
C ILE A 28 -3.14 2.82 -2.57
N LEU A 29 -1.82 2.72 -2.76
CA LEU A 29 -1.22 2.63 -4.10
C LEU A 29 -1.56 1.30 -4.80
N GLN A 30 -1.63 0.20 -4.06
CA GLN A 30 -1.99 -1.11 -4.60
C GLN A 30 -3.47 -1.14 -4.97
N GLU A 31 -4.32 -0.55 -4.13
CA GLU A 31 -5.75 -0.42 -4.39
C GLU A 31 -6.04 0.48 -5.59
N ALA A 32 -5.35 1.61 -5.71
CA ALA A 32 -5.47 2.51 -6.87
C ALA A 32 -5.14 1.77 -8.17
N LYS A 33 -4.02 1.03 -8.23
CA LYS A 33 -3.64 0.22 -9.39
C LYS A 33 -4.66 -0.88 -9.71
N ARG A 34 -5.21 -1.54 -8.69
CA ARG A 34 -6.24 -2.57 -8.88
C ARG A 34 -7.56 -2.00 -9.43
N ARG A 35 -7.87 -0.74 -9.12
CA ARG A 35 -9.11 -0.06 -9.53
C ARG A 35 -8.95 0.79 -10.80
N GLU A 36 -7.74 0.88 -11.35
CA GLU A 36 -7.43 1.67 -12.55
C GLU A 36 -8.26 1.20 -13.76
N PHE A 37 -8.50 -0.11 -13.86
CA PHE A 37 -9.34 -0.70 -14.90
C PHE A 37 -10.32 -1.71 -14.30
N TYR A 38 -11.46 -1.91 -14.95
CA TYR A 38 -12.38 -2.97 -14.55
C TYR A 38 -11.75 -4.34 -14.83
N LEU A 39 -11.63 -5.16 -13.78
CA LEU A 39 -11.29 -6.57 -13.88
C LEU A 39 -12.52 -7.43 -13.60
N LYS A 40 -12.71 -8.47 -14.42
CA LYS A 40 -13.71 -9.51 -14.10
C LYS A 40 -13.44 -10.08 -12.70
N PRO A 41 -14.48 -10.41 -11.90
CA PRO A 41 -14.32 -10.89 -10.53
C PRO A 41 -13.41 -12.12 -10.39
N SER A 42 -13.42 -13.01 -11.39
CA SER A 42 -12.55 -14.20 -11.42
C SER A 42 -11.07 -13.84 -11.53
N LEU A 43 -10.71 -12.89 -12.41
CA LEU A 43 -9.35 -12.43 -12.61
C LEU A 43 -8.84 -11.68 -11.37
N ALA A 44 -9.69 -10.87 -10.73
CA ALA A 44 -9.33 -10.17 -9.50
C ALA A 44 -9.04 -11.15 -8.34
N ARG A 45 -9.83 -12.23 -8.22
CA ARG A 45 -9.56 -13.30 -7.24
C ARG A 45 -8.25 -14.03 -7.54
N LYS A 46 -7.97 -14.31 -8.82
CA LYS A 46 -6.72 -14.97 -9.25
C LYS A 46 -5.49 -14.12 -8.91
N GLN A 47 -5.50 -12.83 -9.28
CA GLN A 47 -4.39 -11.91 -8.98
C GLN A 47 -4.14 -11.80 -7.47
N LYS A 48 -5.21 -11.67 -6.65
CA LYS A 48 -5.07 -11.63 -5.19
C LYS A 48 -4.43 -12.90 -4.61
N GLN A 49 -4.78 -14.08 -5.12
CA GLN A 49 -4.18 -15.34 -4.69
C GLN A 49 -2.71 -15.45 -5.09
N GLU A 50 -2.36 -15.01 -6.30
CA GLU A 50 -0.97 -15.01 -6.77
C GLU A 50 -0.10 -14.06 -5.95
N GLU A 51 -0.60 -12.87 -5.61
CA GLU A 51 0.10 -11.91 -4.76
C GLU A 51 0.35 -12.46 -3.35
N GLN A 52 -0.66 -13.10 -2.74
CA GLN A 52 -0.49 -13.78 -1.45
C GLN A 52 0.51 -14.95 -1.52
N ARG A 53 0.51 -15.71 -2.62
CA ARG A 53 1.50 -16.78 -2.82
C ARG A 53 2.92 -16.22 -2.96
N ARG A 54 3.09 -15.09 -3.67
CA ARG A 54 4.40 -14.42 -3.79
C ARG A 54 4.89 -13.92 -2.45
N ALA A 55 4.04 -13.26 -1.67
CA ALA A 55 4.39 -12.77 -0.33
C ALA A 55 4.82 -13.90 0.64
N LYS A 56 4.23 -15.09 0.51
CA LYS A 56 4.61 -16.28 1.31
C LYS A 56 5.92 -16.95 0.86
N ARG A 57 6.32 -16.74 -0.40
CA ARG A 57 7.51 -17.40 -0.99
C ARG A 57 8.80 -16.63 -0.75
N THR A 58 8.72 -15.32 -0.54
CA THR A 58 9.88 -14.51 -0.17
C THR A 58 10.18 -14.75 1.32
N PRO A 59 11.29 -15.41 1.69
CA PRO A 59 11.70 -15.44 3.09
C PRO A 59 11.96 -13.99 3.53
N SER A 60 11.34 -13.60 4.65
CA SER A 60 11.66 -12.36 5.35
C SER A 60 13.07 -12.49 5.90
N VAL A 61 14.06 -12.05 5.12
CA VAL A 61 15.44 -11.83 5.57
C VAL A 61 15.53 -10.47 6.25
#